data_AF-A0A529ZNJ1-F1
#
_entry.id   AF-A0A529ZNJ1-F1
#
_cell.length_a   1.000
_cell.length_b   1.000
_cell.length_c   1.000
_cell.angle_alpha   90.00
_cell.angle_beta   90.00
_cell.angle_gamma   90.00
#
_symmetry.space_group_name_H-M   'P 1'
#
loop_
_entity.id
_entity.type
_entity.pdbx_description
1 polymer ?
#
loop_
_entity_poly.entity_id
_entity_poly.type
_entity_poly.pdbx_seq_one_letter_code
_entity_poly.pdbx_strand_id
1 'polypeptide(L)'
;MQRINPPAFRTIEEMMVATAVAVRPPERLTVSSAAAKYRYLDNPGSYVGPWRNEKTPYLVEPMDEMTSMQFTGLVFAGPARTGKSDMFFN
;
A
#
# COMPACT_ATOMS: atom_id res chain seq x y z
N MET A 1 9.62 34.14 31.82
CA MET A 1 8.19 33.92 31.52
C MET A 1 8.10 32.68 30.62
N GLN A 2 7.81 31.50 31.18
CA GLN A 2 7.69 30.27 30.39
C GLN A 2 6.43 30.36 29.53
N ARG A 3 6.57 30.15 28.22
CA ARG A 3 5.43 30.01 27.31
C ARG A 3 4.76 28.67 27.61
N ILE A 4 3.58 28.71 28.22
CA ILE A 4 2.73 27.52 28.35
C ILE A 4 2.11 27.30 26.97
N ASN A 5 2.40 26.16 26.35
CA ASN A 5 1.71 25.77 25.12
C ASN A 5 0.23 25.50 25.45
N PRO A 6 -0.71 25.95 24.61
CA PRO A 6 -2.11 25.61 24.81
C PRO A 6 -2.30 24.09 24.77
N PRO A 7 -3.30 23.57 25.50
CA PRO A 7 -3.62 22.15 25.48
C PRO A 7 -4.00 21.71 24.06
N ALA A 8 -3.57 20.50 23.66
CA ALA A 8 -3.81 19.96 22.33
C ALA A 8 -5.29 19.67 22.03
N PHE A 9 -6.10 19.49 23.07
CA PHE A 9 -7.54 19.24 22.99
C PHE A 9 -8.29 20.11 23.99
N ARG A 10 -9.46 20.61 23.59
CA ARG A 10 -10.32 21.48 24.41
C ARG A 10 -11.35 20.68 25.20
N THR A 11 -11.74 19.52 24.69
CA THR A 11 -12.71 18.63 25.33
C THR A 11 -12.32 17.16 25.20
N ILE A 12 -12.96 16.29 25.98
CA ILE A 12 -12.74 14.84 25.93
C ILE A 12 -13.25 14.27 24.59
N GLU A 13 -14.33 14.82 24.05
CA GLU A 13 -14.90 14.42 22.76
C GLU A 13 -13.90 14.64 21.62
N GLU A 14 -13.18 15.77 21.62
CA GLU A 14 -12.12 16.01 20.63
C GLU A 14 -11.00 14.96 20.72
N MET A 15 -10.59 14.60 21.94
CA MET A 15 -9.59 13.56 22.17
C MET A 15 -10.09 12.17 21.72
N MET A 16 -11.37 11.85 21.98
CA MET A 16 -12.00 10.62 21.52
C MET A 16 -12.06 10.53 20.00
N VAL A 17 -12.50 11.60 19.32
CA VAL A 17 -12.57 11.65 17.85
C VAL A 17 -11.18 11.52 17.22
N ALA A 18 -10.18 12.19 17.77
CA ALA A 18 -8.80 12.07 17.30
C ALA A 18 -8.27 10.64 17.44
N THR A 19 -8.63 9.94 18.53
CA THR A 19 -8.20 8.56 18.78
C THR A 19 -8.95 7.54 17.92
N ALA A 20 -10.16 7.85 17.46
CA ALA A 20 -10.98 6.95 16.65
C ALA A 20 -10.30 6.51 15.34
N VAL A 21 -9.35 7.29 14.82
CA VAL A 21 -8.55 6.93 13.63
C VAL A 21 -7.73 5.65 13.88
N ALA A 22 -7.27 5.42 15.12
CA ALA A 22 -6.44 4.25 15.46
C ALA A 22 -7.18 2.92 15.36
N VAL A 23 -8.52 2.93 15.45
CA VAL A 23 -9.36 1.72 15.37
C VAL A 23 -10.09 1.60 14.03
N ARG A 24 -9.79 2.49 13.08
CA ARG A 24 -10.42 2.45 11.76
C ARG A 24 -9.98 1.19 11.01
N PRO A 25 -10.92 0.44 10.38
CA PRO A 25 -10.54 -0.66 9.51
C PRO A 25 -9.57 -0.20 8.41
N PRO A 26 -8.61 -1.05 7.99
CA PRO A 26 -7.74 -0.73 6.89
C PRO A 26 -8.55 -0.54 5.60
N GLU A 27 -8.02 0.31 4.72
CA GLU A 27 -8.61 0.54 3.40
C GLU A 27 -8.75 -0.81 2.66
N ARG A 28 -9.91 -1.05 2.05
CA ARG A 28 -10.19 -2.28 1.31
C ARG A 28 -9.67 -2.12 -0.12
N LEU A 29 -8.40 -2.46 -0.33
CA LEU A 29 -7.74 -2.44 -1.63
C LEU A 29 -7.26 -3.84 -2.00
N THR A 30 -7.28 -4.16 -3.29
CA THR A 30 -6.51 -5.28 -3.83
C THR A 30 -5.02 -4.92 -3.84
N VAL A 31 -4.14 -5.91 -3.94
CA VAL A 31 -2.68 -5.67 -3.98
C VAL A 31 -2.31 -4.78 -5.17
N SER A 32 -2.88 -5.02 -6.35
CA SER A 32 -2.61 -4.19 -7.53
C SER A 32 -3.07 -2.73 -7.35
N SER A 33 -4.16 -2.50 -6.62
CA SER A 33 -4.68 -1.17 -6.31
C SER A 33 -3.80 -0.45 -5.28
N ALA A 34 -3.35 -1.16 -4.25
CA ALA A 34 -2.43 -0.62 -3.25
C ALA A 34 -1.08 -0.25 -3.87
N ALA A 35 -0.54 -1.10 -4.75
CA ALA A 35 0.69 -0.84 -5.49
C ALA A 35 0.57 0.46 -6.31
N ALA A 36 -0.49 0.62 -7.11
CA ALA A 36 -0.71 1.82 -7.90
C ALA A 36 -0.89 3.10 -7.06
N LYS A 37 -1.48 2.98 -5.87
CA LYS A 37 -1.77 4.13 -5.01
C LYS A 37 -0.58 4.57 -4.17
N TYR A 38 0.20 3.63 -3.63
CA TYR A 38 1.18 3.91 -2.58
C TYR A 38 2.63 3.60 -2.97
N ARG A 39 2.88 2.76 -3.97
CA ARG A 39 4.24 2.30 -4.25
C ARG A 39 4.99 3.25 -5.16
N TYR A 40 6.22 3.55 -4.76
CA TYR A 40 7.19 4.32 -5.52
C TYR A 40 8.43 3.47 -5.78
N LEU A 41 8.82 3.37 -7.05
CA LEU A 41 10.02 2.65 -7.47
C LEU A 41 11.20 3.62 -7.45
N ASP A 42 12.26 3.22 -6.77
CA ASP A 42 13.55 3.91 -6.78
C ASP A 42 14.66 2.91 -7.12
N ASN A 43 14.74 2.57 -8.41
CA ASN A 43 15.69 1.61 -8.93
C ASN A 43 16.73 2.36 -9.79
N PRO A 44 17.92 2.69 -9.23
CA PRO A 44 18.97 3.36 -9.97
C PRO A 44 19.32 2.63 -11.27
N GLY A 45 19.31 3.35 -12.40
CA GLY A 45 19.56 2.77 -13.73
C GLY A 45 18.33 2.12 -14.40
N SER A 46 17.15 2.21 -13.79
CA SER A 46 15.87 1.78 -14.36
C SER A 46 14.80 2.88 -14.19
N TYR A 47 13.54 2.55 -14.43
CA TYR A 47 12.42 3.45 -14.16
C TYR A 47 12.37 3.82 -12.67
N VAL A 48 12.29 5.12 -12.40
CA VAL A 48 12.08 5.72 -11.09
C VAL A 48 10.78 6.52 -11.13
N GLY A 49 9.89 6.27 -10.18
CA GLY A 49 8.59 6.93 -10.13
C GLY A 49 7.49 6.06 -9.52
N PRO A 50 6.24 6.57 -9.51
CA PRO A 50 5.09 5.80 -9.04
C PRO A 50 4.92 4.50 -9.82
N TRP A 51 4.53 3.43 -9.13
CA TRP A 51 4.14 2.18 -9.78
C TRP A 51 2.96 2.40 -10.74
N ARG A 52 3.01 1.74 -11.90
CA ARG A 52 1.99 1.86 -12.95
C ARG A 52 1.60 0.47 -13.44
N ASN A 53 0.39 0.04 -13.12
CA ASN A 53 -0.13 -1.25 -13.56
C ASN A 53 -0.12 -1.38 -15.10
N GLU A 54 -0.24 -0.27 -15.82
CA GLU A 54 -0.24 -0.24 -17.29
C GLU A 54 1.11 -0.63 -17.90
N LYS A 55 2.21 -0.55 -17.13
CA LYS A 55 3.53 -0.99 -17.58
C LYS A 55 3.69 -2.51 -17.53
N THR A 56 2.99 -3.16 -16.60
CA THR A 56 3.05 -4.60 -16.37
C THR A 56 1.64 -5.15 -16.10
N PRO A 57 0.71 -5.04 -17.07
CA PRO A 57 -0.71 -5.37 -16.85
C PRO A 57 -0.93 -6.84 -16.50
N TYR A 58 -0.04 -7.72 -16.97
CA TYR A 58 -0.03 -9.14 -16.65
C TYR A 58 0.30 -9.46 -15.18
N LEU A 59 0.73 -8.48 -14.38
CA LEU A 59 0.95 -8.67 -12.95
C LEU A 59 -0.32 -8.38 -12.12
N VAL A 60 -1.37 -7.78 -12.71
CA VAL A 60 -2.58 -7.36 -11.96
C VAL A 60 -3.33 -8.54 -11.38
N GLU A 61 -3.71 -9.49 -12.21
CA GLU A 61 -4.44 -10.69 -11.78
C GLU A 61 -3.65 -11.51 -10.74
N PRO A 62 -2.37 -11.86 -10.96
CA PRO A 62 -1.66 -12.66 -9.97
C PRO A 62 -1.34 -11.88 -8.69
N MET A 63 -1.29 -10.53 -8.71
CA MET A 63 -1.20 -9.73 -7.49
C MET A 63 -2.46 -9.86 -6.65
N ASP A 64 -3.62 -9.71 -7.28
CA ASP A 64 -4.91 -9.73 -6.57
C ASP A 64 -5.22 -11.13 -6.03
N GLU A 65 -4.83 -12.16 -6.79
CA GLU A 65 -5.01 -13.56 -6.42
C GLU A 65 -4.17 -13.99 -5.19
N MET A 66 -3.08 -13.27 -4.85
CA MET A 66 -2.30 -13.54 -3.63
C MET A 66 -3.12 -13.42 -2.34
N THR A 67 -4.20 -12.64 -2.36
CA THR A 67 -5.08 -12.40 -1.20
C THR A 67 -6.38 -13.20 -1.26
N SER A 68 -6.53 -14.05 -2.27
CA SER A 68 -7.71 -14.88 -2.47
C SER A 68 -7.84 -15.96 -1.41
N MET A 69 -9.07 -16.20 -0.97
CA MET A 69 -9.40 -17.31 -0.08
C MET A 69 -9.81 -18.58 -0.84
N GLN A 70 -9.84 -18.54 -2.17
CA GLN A 70 -10.21 -19.69 -3.00
C GLN A 70 -9.06 -20.69 -3.18
N PHE A 71 -7.83 -20.21 -3.08
CA PHE A 71 -6.63 -21.02 -3.31
C PHE A 71 -5.68 -20.93 -2.12
N THR A 72 -4.89 -21.98 -1.93
CA THR A 72 -3.88 -22.05 -0.86
C THR A 72 -2.49 -21.63 -1.32
N GLY A 73 -2.31 -21.37 -2.62
CA GLY A 73 -1.02 -20.99 -3.19
C GLY A 73 -1.15 -20.49 -4.62
N LEU A 74 -0.15 -19.70 -5.03
CA LEU A 74 -0.05 -19.09 -6.34
C LEU A 74 1.35 -19.35 -6.91
N VAL A 75 1.42 -19.74 -8.18
CA VAL A 75 2.68 -19.88 -8.91
C VAL A 75 2.65 -18.97 -10.13
N PHE A 76 3.56 -18.00 -10.16
CA PHE A 76 3.72 -17.10 -11.29
C PHE A 76 5.10 -17.27 -11.93
N ALA A 77 5.13 -17.76 -13.17
CA ALA A 77 6.35 -18.04 -13.91
C ALA A 77 6.46 -17.12 -15.13
N GLY A 78 7.67 -16.62 -15.38
CA GLY A 78 7.93 -15.79 -16.55
C GLY A 78 9.42 -15.43 -16.72
N PRO A 79 9.79 -14.82 -17.86
CA PRO A 79 11.18 -14.51 -18.21
C PRO A 79 11.90 -13.62 -17.18
N ALA A 80 13.23 -13.55 -17.23
CA ALA A 80 13.99 -12.65 -16.38
C ALA A 80 13.64 -11.17 -16.64
N ARG A 81 13.70 -10.33 -15.59
CA ARG A 81 13.51 -8.86 -15.67
C ARG A 81 12.12 -8.39 -16.15
N THR A 82 11.07 -9.14 -15.84
CA THR A 82 9.67 -8.79 -16.14
C THR A 82 8.87 -8.33 -14.92
N GLY A 83 9.53 -7.80 -13.89
CA GLY A 83 8.85 -7.30 -12.69
C GLY A 83 8.21 -8.37 -11.79
N LYS A 84 8.50 -9.66 -11.97
CA LYS A 84 7.92 -10.73 -11.11
C LYS A 84 8.20 -10.50 -9.63
N SER A 85 9.43 -10.10 -9.30
CA SER A 85 9.84 -9.80 -7.92
C SER A 85 9.10 -8.58 -7.37
N ASP A 86 8.67 -7.66 -8.22
CA ASP A 86 7.90 -6.50 -7.78
C ASP A 86 6.55 -6.89 -7.16
N MET A 87 5.93 -7.98 -7.61
CA MET A 87 4.71 -8.49 -6.98
C MET A 87 4.90 -8.82 -5.50
N PHE A 88 6.07 -9.33 -5.12
CA PHE A 88 6.37 -9.64 -3.72
C PHE A 88 6.60 -8.38 -2.87
N PHE A 89 7.02 -7.27 -3.49
CA PHE A 89 7.27 -6.00 -2.83
C PHE A 89 6.08 -5.03 -2.88
N ASN A 90 4.95 -5.45 -3.47
CA ASN A 90 3.73 -4.68 -3.63
C ASN A 90 2.81 -4.77 -2.41
#